data_AF-A0A258H3V3-F1
#
_entry.id   AF-A0A258H3V3-F1
#
_cell.length_a   1.000
_cell.length_b   1.000
_cell.length_c   1.000
_cell.angle_alpha   90.00
_cell.angle_beta   90.00
_cell.angle_gamma   90.00
#
_symmetry.space_group_name_H-M   'P 1'
#
loop_
_entity.id
_entity.type
_entity.pdbx_description
1 polymer ?
#
loop_
_entity_poly.entity_id
_entity_poly.type
_entity_poly.pdbx_seq_one_letter_code
_entity_poly.pdbx_strand_id
1 'polypeptide(L)'
;VSLLLQIEKTVVEGAGAAGLAALLSNQERFAGRTIGIVLCGGNIDTRLLANVLLRDLARSGRLARLRIRLQDRPGALFHVSRIFHEQGVNIIEVYHQRVFTSLPAKGLITDIECETRDGAHLDRLMAALRAAGYSVSMVELD
;
A
#
# COMPACT_ATOMS: atom_id res chain seq x y z
N VAL A 1 11.50 9.52 8.18
CA VAL A 1 10.72 9.17 9.39
C VAL A 1 10.41 7.68 9.45
N SER A 2 9.65 7.10 8.50
CA SER A 2 9.28 5.66 8.55
C SER A 2 10.48 4.72 8.78
N LEU A 3 11.59 4.93 8.06
CA LEU A 3 12.78 4.08 8.19
C LEU A 3 13.36 4.02 9.62
N LEU A 4 13.50 5.18 10.29
CA LEU A 4 13.96 5.25 11.68
C LEU A 4 13.01 4.52 12.63
N LEU A 5 11.70 4.63 12.39
CA LEU A 5 10.73 3.93 13.22
C LEU A 5 10.75 2.42 12.98
N GLN A 6 10.87 1.97 11.73
CA GLN A 6 10.81 0.56 11.38
C GLN A 6 12.06 -0.19 11.83
N ILE A 7 13.24 0.40 11.64
CA ILE A 7 14.53 -0.25 11.93
C ILE A 7 14.97 0.10 13.36
N GLU A 8 15.18 1.38 13.64
CA GLU A 8 15.74 1.86 14.92
C GLU A 8 14.71 2.01 16.04
N LYS A 9 13.43 1.72 15.77
CA LYS A 9 12.31 1.88 16.72
C LYS A 9 12.24 3.29 17.34
N THR A 10 12.73 4.29 16.62
CA THR A 10 12.86 5.67 17.12
C THR A 10 11.93 6.60 16.35
N VAL A 11 11.09 7.33 17.08
CA VAL A 11 10.15 8.32 16.51
C VAL A 11 10.86 9.67 16.39
N VAL A 12 10.81 10.26 15.20
CA VAL A 12 11.30 11.62 14.93
C VAL A 12 10.32 12.37 14.04
N GLU A 13 10.38 13.69 14.06
CA GLU A 13 9.70 14.52 13.07
C GLU A 13 10.50 14.63 11.75
N GLY A 14 9.96 15.37 10.78
CA GLY A 14 10.63 15.59 9.49
C GLY A 14 12.04 16.17 9.63
N ALA A 15 12.20 17.22 10.44
CA ALA A 15 13.50 17.84 10.70
C ALA A 15 14.49 16.88 11.38
N GLY A 16 14.03 16.13 12.40
CA GLY A 16 14.83 15.10 13.07
C GLY A 16 15.31 13.98 12.15
N ALA A 17 14.59 13.69 11.07
CA ALA A 17 14.97 12.70 10.06
C ALA A 17 15.86 13.26 8.93
N ALA A 18 16.05 14.58 8.84
CA ALA A 18 16.69 15.22 7.68
C ALA A 18 18.16 14.78 7.49
N GLY A 19 18.90 14.61 8.60
CA GLY A 19 20.28 14.12 8.54
C GLY A 19 20.38 12.74 7.91
N LEU A 20 19.49 11.81 8.30
CA LEU A 20 19.41 10.49 7.69
C LEU A 20 19.01 10.56 6.21
N ALA A 21 18.04 11.40 5.86
CA ALA A 21 17.64 11.60 4.47
C ALA A 21 18.82 12.09 3.61
N ALA A 22 19.64 13.01 4.13
CA ALA A 22 20.83 13.50 3.43
C ALA A 22 21.86 12.39 3.19
N LEU A 23 22.08 11.49 4.15
CA LEU A 23 22.99 10.34 3.98
C LEU A 23 22.49 9.37 2.91
N LEU A 24 21.20 9.02 2.95
CA LEU A 24 20.61 8.07 1.99
C LEU A 24 20.64 8.61 0.55
N SER A 25 20.46 9.92 0.38
CA SER A 25 20.52 10.58 -0.92
C SER A 25 21.94 10.80 -1.46
N ASN A 26 22.98 10.66 -0.62
CA ASN A 26 24.37 10.97 -0.98
C ASN A 26 25.35 9.88 -0.50
N GLN A 27 24.98 8.60 -0.65
CA GLN A 27 25.72 7.49 -0.07
C GLN A 27 27.20 7.46 -0.47
N GLU A 28 27.52 7.73 -1.73
CA GLU A 28 28.90 7.74 -2.24
C GLU A 28 29.80 8.75 -1.51
N ARG A 29 29.26 9.93 -1.18
CA ARG A 29 30.00 10.99 -0.45
C ARG A 29 30.44 10.54 0.94
N PHE A 30 29.71 9.60 1.51
CA PHE A 30 29.80 9.19 2.90
C PHE A 30 30.34 7.76 3.07
N ALA A 31 30.62 7.06 1.96
CA ALA A 31 31.11 5.70 1.96
C ALA A 31 32.41 5.53 2.76
N GLY A 32 32.50 4.47 3.55
CA GLY A 32 33.67 4.13 4.37
C GLY A 32 33.90 5.02 5.60
N ARG A 33 32.98 5.96 5.89
CA ARG A 33 33.08 6.86 7.05
C ARG A 33 32.13 6.42 8.16
N THR A 34 32.58 6.57 9.41
CA THR A 34 31.68 6.49 10.58
C THR A 34 31.00 7.84 10.77
N ILE A 35 29.67 7.85 10.75
CA ILE A 35 28.86 9.08 10.79
C ILE A 35 27.89 9.02 11.96
N GLY A 36 27.92 10.06 12.80
CA GLY A 36 26.89 10.31 13.80
C GLY A 36 25.83 11.28 13.26
N ILE A 37 24.55 10.97 13.48
CA ILE A 37 23.42 11.85 13.14
C ILE A 37 22.76 12.28 14.43
N VAL A 38 22.55 13.59 14.60
CA VAL A 38 21.77 14.12 15.72
C VAL A 38 20.29 14.08 15.34
N LEU A 39 19.50 13.32 16.09
CA LEU A 39 18.05 13.29 15.96
C LEU A 39 17.47 14.43 16.81
N CYS A 40 17.26 15.60 16.20
CA CYS A 40 16.99 16.85 16.93
C CYS A 40 15.54 17.05 17.39
N GLY A 41 14.57 16.25 16.93
CA GLY A 41 13.17 16.47 17.24
C GLY A 41 12.28 15.24 17.09
N GLY A 42 11.33 15.08 18.01
CA GLY A 42 10.39 13.95 18.09
C GLY A 42 8.96 14.34 18.48
N ASN A 43 8.62 15.63 18.49
CA ASN A 43 7.28 16.12 18.81
C ASN A 43 6.33 15.99 17.60
N ILE A 44 6.21 14.77 17.08
CA ILE A 44 5.31 14.48 15.97
C ILE A 44 3.90 14.22 16.49
N ASP A 45 2.93 14.84 15.84
CA ASP A 45 1.52 14.56 16.06
C ASP A 45 1.19 13.09 15.71
N THR A 46 0.42 12.41 16.55
CA THR A 46 0.13 10.98 16.38
C THR A 46 -0.72 10.69 15.13
N ARG A 47 -1.60 11.62 14.73
CA ARG A 47 -2.37 11.51 13.49
C ARG A 47 -1.46 11.64 12.28
N LEU A 48 -0.51 12.57 12.31
CA LEU A 48 0.50 12.71 11.27
C LEU A 48 1.37 11.45 11.18
N LEU A 49 1.82 10.90 12.31
CA LEU A 49 2.60 9.67 12.35
C LEU A 49 1.85 8.49 11.71
N ALA A 50 0.59 8.29 12.09
CA ALA A 50 -0.26 7.25 11.50
C ALA A 50 -0.36 7.40 9.96
N ASN A 51 -0.60 8.61 9.47
CA ASN A 51 -0.67 8.89 8.04
C ASN A 51 0.66 8.60 7.31
N VAL A 52 1.80 8.93 7.91
CA VAL A 52 3.12 8.60 7.33
C VAL A 52 3.30 7.08 7.21
N LEU A 53 2.89 6.32 8.23
CA LEU A 53 3.02 4.86 8.23
C LEU A 53 2.08 4.20 7.22
N LEU A 54 0.83 4.66 7.12
CA LEU A 54 -0.12 4.15 6.13
C LEU A 54 0.37 4.43 4.70
N ARG A 55 0.88 5.64 4.43
CA ARG A 55 1.47 5.99 3.13
C ARG A 55 2.71 5.16 2.79
N ASP A 56 3.52 4.83 3.78
CA ASP A 56 4.69 3.96 3.60
C ASP A 56 4.28 2.52 3.26
N LEU A 57 3.28 1.97 3.94
CA LEU A 57 2.69 0.67 3.61
C LEU A 57 2.10 0.66 2.20
N ALA A 58 1.42 1.74 1.81
CA ALA A 58 0.88 1.89 0.46
C ALA A 58 1.98 1.93 -0.61
N ARG A 59 2.99 2.79 -0.43
CA ARG A 59 4.11 2.95 -1.38
C ARG A 59 4.95 1.69 -1.52
N SER A 60 5.09 0.90 -0.46
CA SER A 60 5.79 -0.38 -0.49
C SER A 60 4.96 -1.54 -1.04
N GLY A 61 3.69 -1.29 -1.41
CA GLY A 61 2.74 -2.30 -1.90
C GLY A 61 2.19 -3.22 -0.81
N ARG A 62 2.53 -2.97 0.46
CA ARG A 62 2.10 -3.77 1.61
C ARG A 62 0.63 -3.53 2.00
N LEU A 63 0.08 -2.39 1.59
CA LEU A 63 -1.33 -2.06 1.67
C LEU A 63 -1.78 -1.56 0.30
N ALA A 64 -2.89 -2.06 -0.23
CA ALA A 64 -3.37 -1.66 -1.55
C ALA A 64 -4.90 -1.67 -1.63
N ARG A 65 -5.44 -0.72 -2.38
CA ARG A 65 -6.85 -0.69 -2.77
C ARG A 65 -6.97 -1.00 -4.26
N LEU A 66 -7.61 -2.10 -4.59
CA LEU A 66 -7.80 -2.59 -5.96
C LEU A 66 -9.22 -2.35 -6.43
N ARG A 67 -9.37 -1.67 -7.55
CA ARG A 67 -10.64 -1.53 -8.26
C ARG A 67 -10.78 -2.63 -9.29
N ILE A 68 -11.75 -3.51 -9.10
CA ILE A 68 -12.00 -4.68 -9.94
C ILE A 68 -13.38 -4.55 -10.58
N ARG A 69 -13.43 -4.69 -11.91
CA ARG A 69 -14.71 -4.80 -12.63
C ARG A 69 -15.19 -6.25 -12.62
N LEU A 70 -16.39 -6.46 -12.10
CA LEU A 70 -17.06 -7.75 -12.02
C LEU A 70 -18.21 -7.82 -13.03
N GLN A 71 -18.51 -9.04 -13.47
CA GLN A 71 -19.77 -9.34 -14.15
C GLN A 71 -20.87 -9.49 -13.11
N ASP A 72 -22.04 -8.89 -13.35
CA ASP A 72 -23.18 -8.98 -12.43
C ASP A 72 -23.88 -10.35 -12.55
N ARG A 73 -23.26 -11.37 -11.96
CA ARG A 73 -23.78 -12.73 -11.85
C ARG A 73 -23.43 -13.35 -10.49
N PRO A 74 -24.25 -14.27 -9.96
CA PRO A 74 -23.91 -15.02 -8.75
C PRO A 74 -22.52 -15.65 -8.85
N GLY A 75 -21.77 -15.63 -7.74
CA GLY A 75 -20.43 -16.20 -7.65
C GLY A 75 -19.28 -15.30 -8.14
N ALA A 76 -19.55 -14.13 -8.73
CA ALA A 76 -18.50 -13.24 -9.23
C ALA A 76 -17.47 -12.83 -8.16
N LEU A 77 -17.94 -12.46 -6.96
CA LEU A 77 -17.05 -12.11 -5.84
C LEU A 77 -16.31 -13.33 -5.30
N PHE A 78 -16.96 -14.50 -5.23
CA PHE A 78 -16.31 -15.75 -4.82
C PHE A 78 -15.10 -16.09 -5.70
N HIS A 79 -15.23 -15.96 -7.01
CA HIS A 79 -14.12 -16.23 -7.94
C HIS A 79 -12.95 -15.26 -7.73
N VAL A 80 -13.21 -13.99 -7.42
CA VAL A 80 -12.16 -13.03 -7.07
C VAL A 80 -11.53 -13.37 -5.72
N SER A 81 -12.33 -13.57 -4.68
CA SER A 81 -11.83 -13.96 -3.35
C SER A 81 -10.98 -15.23 -3.39
N ARG A 82 -11.32 -16.20 -4.26
CA ARG A 82 -10.51 -17.39 -4.48
C ARG A 82 -9.11 -17.07 -5.02
N ILE A 83 -8.99 -16.12 -5.95
CA ILE A 83 -7.68 -15.69 -6.48
C ILE A 83 -6.85 -15.04 -5.37
N PHE A 84 -7.46 -14.20 -4.52
CA PHE A 84 -6.77 -13.62 -3.36
C PHE A 84 -6.25 -14.71 -2.41
N HIS A 85 -7.08 -15.72 -2.13
CA HIS A 85 -6.69 -16.87 -1.33
C HIS A 85 -5.53 -17.66 -1.96
N GLU A 86 -5.62 -18.00 -3.25
CA GLU A 86 -4.59 -18.73 -4.01
C GLU A 86 -3.26 -17.97 -4.07
N GLN A 87 -3.30 -16.64 -4.07
CA GLN A 87 -2.10 -15.80 -4.01
C GLN A 87 -1.61 -15.56 -2.58
N GLY A 88 -2.36 -15.94 -1.55
CA GLY A 88 -2.00 -15.69 -0.15
C GLY A 88 -2.08 -14.22 0.25
N VAL A 89 -3.03 -13.47 -0.31
CA VAL A 89 -3.27 -12.05 0.00
C VAL A 89 -4.40 -11.92 1.01
N ASN A 90 -4.17 -11.13 2.07
CA ASN A 90 -5.18 -10.83 3.08
C ASN A 90 -6.14 -9.74 2.57
N ILE A 91 -7.45 -9.95 2.73
CA ILE A 91 -8.47 -8.95 2.40
C ILE A 91 -8.85 -8.22 3.68
N ILE A 92 -8.70 -6.90 3.70
CA ILE A 92 -9.11 -6.04 4.81
C ILE A 92 -10.58 -5.65 4.65
N GLU A 93 -10.93 -5.14 3.48
CA GLU A 93 -12.25 -4.57 3.24
C GLU A 93 -12.71 -4.79 1.80
N VAL A 94 -14.01 -4.95 1.61
CA VAL A 94 -14.65 -5.13 0.30
C VAL A 94 -15.79 -4.14 0.16
N TYR A 95 -15.61 -3.18 -0.74
CA TYR A 95 -16.63 -2.21 -1.13
C TYR A 95 -17.30 -2.66 -2.42
N HIS A 96 -18.54 -3.12 -2.31
CA HIS A 96 -19.30 -3.66 -3.42
C HIS A 96 -20.63 -2.91 -3.59
N GLN A 97 -20.78 -2.14 -4.67
CA GLN A 97 -21.99 -1.32 -4.90
C GLN A 97 -22.74 -1.76 -6.16
N ARG A 98 -23.99 -2.19 -5.99
CA ARG A 98 -24.86 -2.69 -7.09
C ARG A 98 -25.88 -1.67 -7.60
N VAL A 99 -26.30 -0.71 -6.77
CA VAL A 99 -27.55 0.06 -7.00
C VAL A 99 -27.32 1.56 -7.26
N PHE A 100 -26.18 2.10 -6.85
CA PHE A 100 -25.90 3.55 -6.89
C PHE A 100 -24.59 3.89 -7.61
N THR A 101 -24.36 3.31 -8.79
CA THR A 101 -23.18 3.65 -9.60
C THR A 101 -23.61 4.30 -10.91
N SER A 102 -22.86 5.29 -11.40
CA SER A 102 -23.07 5.96 -12.70
C SER A 102 -22.69 5.09 -13.91
N LEU A 103 -22.47 3.80 -13.69
CA LEU A 103 -22.05 2.85 -14.72
C LEU A 103 -23.27 2.34 -15.50
N PRO A 104 -23.12 2.03 -16.80
CA PRO A 104 -24.17 1.37 -17.57
C PRO A 104 -24.59 0.08 -16.85
N ALA A 105 -25.88 -0.29 -16.97
CA ALA A 105 -26.60 -1.34 -16.23
C ALA A 105 -26.00 -2.77 -16.16
N LYS A 106 -24.78 -3.02 -16.65
CA LYS A 106 -24.09 -4.32 -16.64
C LYS A 106 -22.67 -4.32 -16.05
N GLY A 107 -22.15 -3.16 -15.61
CA GLY A 107 -20.79 -3.06 -15.06
C GLY A 107 -20.79 -2.86 -13.55
N LEU A 108 -20.32 -3.85 -12.80
CA LEU A 108 -20.21 -3.79 -11.35
C LEU A 108 -18.77 -3.48 -10.95
N ILE A 109 -18.54 -2.45 -10.15
CA ILE A 109 -17.21 -2.16 -9.59
C ILE A 109 -17.16 -2.64 -8.14
N THR A 110 -16.08 -3.32 -7.80
CA THR A 110 -15.74 -3.67 -6.42
C THR A 110 -14.36 -3.11 -6.11
N ASP A 111 -14.27 -2.30 -5.07
CA ASP A 111 -12.97 -1.90 -4.52
C ASP A 111 -12.63 -2.87 -3.37
N ILE A 112 -11.44 -3.44 -3.39
CA ILE A 112 -10.95 -4.37 -2.36
C ILE A 112 -9.68 -3.79 -1.75
N GLU A 113 -9.70 -3.55 -0.44
CA GLU A 113 -8.50 -3.22 0.33
C GLU A 113 -7.85 -4.50 0.82
N CYS A 114 -6.53 -4.59 0.65
CA CYS A 114 -5.79 -5.82 0.91
C CYS A 114 -4.37 -5.56 1.38
N GLU A 115 -3.81 -6.55 2.09
CA GLU A 115 -2.43 -6.54 2.55
C GLU A 115 -1.60 -7.56 1.79
N THR A 116 -0.43 -7.11 1.34
CA THR A 116 0.56 -7.97 0.71
C THR A 116 1.89 -7.89 1.45
N ARG A 117 2.86 -8.70 1.02
CA ARG A 117 4.17 -8.74 1.66
C ARG A 117 5.07 -7.59 1.20
N ASP A 118 4.93 -7.23 -0.07
CA ASP A 118 5.72 -6.24 -0.79
C ASP A 118 5.07 -5.97 -2.16
N GLY A 119 5.61 -4.99 -2.89
CA GLY A 119 5.15 -4.67 -4.25
C GLY A 119 5.18 -5.86 -5.21
N ALA A 120 6.17 -6.75 -5.12
CA ALA A 120 6.23 -7.93 -5.99
C ALA A 120 5.09 -8.92 -5.71
N HIS A 121 4.65 -9.03 -4.44
CA HIS A 121 3.48 -9.81 -4.06
C HIS A 121 2.19 -9.21 -4.62
N LEU A 122 2.04 -7.89 -4.53
CA LEU A 122 0.93 -7.17 -5.14
C LEU A 122 0.88 -7.36 -6.67
N ASP A 123 2.03 -7.28 -7.34
CA ASP A 123 2.12 -7.47 -8.78
C ASP A 123 1.70 -8.89 -9.21
N ARG A 124 2.04 -9.92 -8.42
CA ARG A 124 1.57 -11.30 -8.67
C ARG A 124 0.04 -11.41 -8.56
N LEU A 125 -0.56 -10.78 -7.55
CA LEU A 125 -2.02 -10.72 -7.43
C LEU A 125 -2.66 -10.03 -8.64
N MET A 126 -2.14 -8.86 -9.02
CA MET A 126 -2.61 -8.10 -10.18
C MET A 126 -2.51 -8.91 -11.47
N ALA A 127 -1.40 -9.63 -11.66
CA ALA A 127 -1.22 -10.52 -12.80
C ALA A 127 -2.21 -11.70 -12.80
N ALA A 128 -2.44 -12.34 -11.64
CA ALA A 128 -3.40 -13.44 -11.51
C ALA A 128 -4.83 -13.00 -11.81
N LEU A 129 -5.24 -11.83 -11.30
CA LEU A 129 -6.56 -11.24 -11.60
C LEU A 129 -6.72 -10.94 -13.10
N ARG A 130 -5.70 -10.37 -13.75
CA ARG A 130 -5.71 -10.12 -15.20
C ARG A 130 -5.75 -11.41 -16.01
N ALA A 131 -4.98 -12.43 -15.62
CA ALA A 131 -4.97 -13.73 -16.28
C ALA A 131 -6.34 -14.45 -16.18
N ALA A 132 -7.08 -14.22 -15.09
CA ALA A 132 -8.45 -14.69 -14.92
C ALA A 132 -9.51 -13.84 -15.68
N GLY A 133 -9.08 -12.84 -16.46
CA GLY A 133 -9.95 -12.01 -17.29
C GLY A 133 -10.57 -10.80 -16.60
N TYR A 134 -10.11 -10.44 -15.39
CA TYR A 134 -10.60 -9.26 -14.69
C TYR A 134 -9.84 -7.99 -15.10
N SER A 135 -10.59 -6.90 -15.30
CA SER A 135 -10.01 -5.56 -15.37
C SER A 135 -9.76 -5.06 -13.96
N VAL A 136 -8.48 -4.89 -13.61
CA VAL A 136 -8.04 -4.43 -12.28
C VAL A 136 -7.08 -3.25 -12.38
N SER A 137 -7.29 -2.24 -11.54
CA SER A 137 -6.42 -1.08 -11.37
C SER A 137 -6.21 -0.75 -9.89
N MET A 138 -5.08 -0.13 -9.56
CA MET A 138 -4.88 0.49 -8.26
C MET A 138 -5.78 1.73 -8.12
N VAL A 139 -6.28 1.98 -6.92
CA VAL A 139 -6.91 3.24 -6.54
C VAL A 139 -5.90 4.01 -5.69
N GLU A 140 -5.66 5.28 -6.03
CA GLU A 140 -4.82 6.14 -5.18
C GLU A 140 -5.50 6.36 -3.83
N LEU A 141 -4.71 6.28 -2.76
CA LEU A 141 -5.15 6.67 -1.42
C LEU A 141 -5.08 8.20 -1.35
N ASP A 142 -6.23 8.86 -1.45
CA ASP A 142 -6.36 10.32 -1.26
C ASP A 142 -5.96 10.76 0.17
#